data_AF-A0A2I0TGD8-F1
#
_entry.id   AF-A0A2I0TGD8-F1
#
_cell.length_a   1.000
_cell.length_b   1.000
_cell.length_c   1.000
_cell.angle_alpha   90.00
_cell.angle_beta   90.00
_cell.angle_gamma   90.00
#
_symmetry.space_group_name_H-M   'P 1'
#
loop_
_entity.id
_entity.type
_entity.pdbx_description
1 polymer ?
#
loop_
_entity_poly.entity_id
_entity_poly.type
_entity_poly.pdbx_seq_one_letter_code
_entity_poly.pdbx_strand_id
1 'polypeptide(L)'
;MCSPPRLPISVQIGTYAHQIAFVLVMILITGAHKAFALYKAIEEGISHMWTVSAFQQHCNTVFVCDEDATLELKVKTVKYFKGLMLVHNKLVEPLYSMKETRAETSHSKKPYSD
;
A
#
# COMPACT_ATOMS: atom_id res chain seq x y z
N MET A 1 11.25 8.64 12.80
CA MET A 1 12.68 8.74 12.44
C MET A 1 13.03 7.50 11.62
N CYS A 2 12.94 7.56 10.30
CA CYS A 2 13.42 6.49 9.43
C CYS A 2 14.50 7.09 8.54
N SER A 3 15.72 7.14 9.05
CA SER A 3 16.90 7.50 8.26
C SER A 3 17.44 6.21 7.65
N PRO A 4 17.66 6.15 6.32
CA PRO A 4 18.29 4.99 5.71
C PRO A 4 19.71 4.83 6.26
N PRO A 5 20.22 3.58 6.39
CA PRO A 5 21.58 3.34 6.87
C PRO A 5 22.57 4.02 5.92
N ARG A 6 23.39 4.93 6.44
CA ARG A 6 24.47 5.55 5.67
C ARG A 6 25.60 4.53 5.49
N LEU A 7 25.63 3.89 4.33
CA LEU A 7 26.79 3.11 3.91
C LEU A 7 27.88 4.06 3.40
N PRO A 8 29.14 3.88 3.81
CA PRO A 8 30.23 4.70 3.32
C PRO A 8 30.48 4.35 1.85
N ILE A 9 30.67 5.40 1.06
CA ILE A 9 30.89 5.42 -0.39
C ILE A 9 31.77 4.26 -0.88
N SER A 10 31.26 3.46 -1.82
CA SER A 10 31.96 2.97 -3.01
C SER A 10 31.05 2.12 -3.91
N VAL A 11 31.17 2.30 -5.23
CA VAL A 11 30.69 1.46 -6.35
C VAL A 11 29.33 1.82 -6.98
N GLN A 12 29.40 2.52 -8.12
CA GLN A 12 28.31 3.00 -8.99
C GLN A 12 27.64 1.93 -9.88
N ILE A 13 27.48 0.67 -9.45
CA ILE A 13 26.68 -0.34 -10.17
C ILE A 13 25.59 -1.01 -9.29
N GLY A 14 25.58 -0.74 -7.98
CA GLY A 14 24.60 -1.33 -7.05
C GLY A 14 23.39 -0.43 -6.67
N THR A 15 23.34 0.82 -7.13
CA THR A 15 22.34 1.79 -6.66
C THR A 15 20.92 1.48 -7.15
N TYR A 16 20.78 0.83 -8.32
CA TYR A 16 19.47 0.48 -8.86
C TYR A 16 18.75 -0.55 -7.99
N ALA A 17 19.47 -1.52 -7.43
CA ALA A 17 18.90 -2.58 -6.58
C ALA A 17 18.27 -2.04 -5.27
N HIS A 18 18.79 -0.94 -4.73
CA HIS A 18 18.28 -0.33 -3.50
C HIS A 18 16.90 0.35 -3.67
N GLN A 19 16.56 0.75 -4.89
CA GLN A 19 15.24 1.33 -5.20
C GLN A 19 14.18 0.27 -5.51
N ILE A 20 14.57 -0.95 -5.89
CA ILE A 20 13.64 -2.03 -6.26
C ILE A 20 13.15 -2.84 -5.04
N ALA A 21 13.87 -2.78 -3.92
CA ALA A 21 13.50 -3.47 -2.68
C ALA A 21 12.83 -2.52 -1.68
N PHE A 22 11.78 -1.83 -2.11
CA PHE A 22 10.90 -1.12 -1.18
C PHE A 22 10.00 -2.16 -0.51
N VAL A 23 10.32 -2.52 0.74
CA VAL A 23 9.50 -3.47 1.51
C VAL A 23 8.20 -2.77 1.88
N LEU A 24 7.16 -3.00 1.07
CA LEU A 24 5.80 -2.56 1.35
C LEU A 24 5.17 -3.52 2.35
N VAL A 25 4.72 -2.99 3.48
CA VAL A 25 3.95 -3.78 4.45
C VAL A 25 2.48 -3.44 4.26
N MET A 26 1.71 -4.41 3.77
CA MET A 26 0.27 -4.29 3.62
C MET A 26 -0.44 -5.12 4.68
N ILE A 27 -1.35 -4.48 5.42
CA ILE A 27 -2.09 -5.09 6.53
C ILE A 27 -3.57 -5.09 6.17
N LEU A 28 -4.13 -6.28 6.00
CA LEU A 28 -5.53 -6.48 5.65
C LEU A 28 -6.36 -6.79 6.90
N ILE A 29 -7.42 -6.02 7.15
CA ILE A 29 -8.27 -6.17 8.33
C ILE A 29 -9.73 -6.20 7.89
N THR A 30 -10.36 -7.35 8.12
CA THR A 30 -11.76 -7.60 7.74
C THR A 30 -12.54 -8.11 8.95
N GLY A 31 -13.80 -7.70 9.03
CA GLY A 31 -14.76 -8.09 10.07
C GLY A 31 -14.75 -7.22 11.33
N ALA A 32 -15.94 -7.08 11.93
CA ALA A 32 -16.19 -6.25 13.12
C ALA A 32 -15.34 -6.66 14.35
N HIS A 33 -15.04 -7.95 14.49
CA HIS A 33 -14.29 -8.47 15.64
C HIS A 33 -12.83 -7.94 15.71
N LYS A 34 -12.31 -7.38 14.60
CA LYS A 34 -10.97 -6.77 14.55
C LYS A 34 -11.00 -5.24 14.63
N ALA A 35 -12.18 -4.63 14.70
CA ALA A 35 -12.31 -3.17 14.73
C ALA A 35 -11.64 -2.55 15.96
N PHE A 36 -11.74 -3.21 17.12
CA PHE A 36 -11.08 -2.73 18.34
C PHE A 36 -9.54 -2.75 18.22
N ALA A 37 -8.98 -3.80 17.60
CA ALA A 37 -7.55 -3.88 17.36
C ALA A 37 -7.07 -2.79 16.39
N LEU A 38 -7.87 -2.49 15.36
CA LEU A 38 -7.59 -1.41 14.41
C LEU A 38 -7.60 -0.04 15.09
N TYR A 39 -8.59 0.20 15.95
CA TYR A 39 -8.68 1.41 16.76
C TYR A 39 -7.41 1.61 17.62
N LYS A 40 -6.98 0.57 18.33
CA LYS A 40 -5.74 0.58 19.12
C LYS A 40 -4.49 0.80 18.27
N ALA A 41 -4.48 0.29 17.04
CA ALA A 41 -3.32 0.38 16.16
C ALA A 41 -3.21 1.71 15.40
N ILE A 42 -4.28 2.49 15.25
CA ILE A 42 -4.28 3.76 14.48
C ILE A 42 -4.49 4.98 15.37
N GLU A 43 -5.42 4.91 16.32
CA GLU A 43 -5.80 6.08 17.12
C GLU A 43 -5.03 6.16 18.45
N GLU A 44 -4.59 5.03 18.97
CA GLU A 44 -3.73 4.99 20.16
C GLU A 44 -2.25 4.92 19.78
N GLY A 45 -1.40 5.22 20.76
CA GLY A 45 0.04 5.17 20.60
C GLY A 45 0.57 3.74 20.50
N ILE A 46 1.86 3.66 20.19
CA ILE A 46 2.57 2.39 20.04
C ILE A 46 2.61 1.67 21.37
N SER A 47 2.13 0.43 21.38
CA SER A 47 2.06 -0.42 22.56
C SER A 47 2.47 -1.84 22.24
N HIS A 48 3.26 -2.44 23.13
CA HIS A 48 3.67 -3.85 23.02
C HIS A 48 2.49 -4.82 23.14
N MET A 49 1.38 -4.41 23.78
CA MET A 49 0.17 -5.23 23.85
C MET A 49 -0.52 -5.36 22.48
N TRP A 50 -0.30 -4.39 21.60
CA TRP A 50 -0.91 -4.31 20.27
C TRP A 50 0.19 -4.18 19.22
N THR A 51 0.82 -5.28 18.87
CA THR A 51 2.02 -5.30 17.99
C THR A 51 1.79 -4.65 16.63
N VAL A 52 0.54 -4.60 16.14
CA VAL A 52 0.17 -3.90 14.90
C VAL A 52 0.46 -2.39 14.98
N SER A 53 0.43 -1.79 16.17
CA SER A 53 0.78 -0.38 16.36
C SER A 53 2.25 -0.06 16.04
N ALA A 54 3.16 -1.04 16.07
CA ALA A 54 4.56 -0.83 15.71
C ALA A 54 4.75 -0.39 14.25
N PHE A 55 3.81 -0.75 13.37
CA PHE A 55 3.84 -0.35 11.97
C PHE A 55 3.57 1.14 11.73
N GLN A 56 3.16 1.90 12.77
CA GLN A 56 3.11 3.36 12.72
C GLN A 56 4.50 3.99 12.51
N GLN A 57 5.59 3.33 12.95
CA GLN A 57 6.96 3.84 12.74
C GLN A 57 7.55 3.46 11.39
N HIS A 58 6.93 2.51 10.70
CA HIS A 58 7.40 2.04 9.41
C HIS A 58 7.05 3.06 8.33
N CYS A 59 8.00 3.37 7.45
CA CYS A 59 7.87 4.40 6.43
C CYS A 59 6.78 4.08 5.39
N ASN A 60 6.51 2.78 5.14
CA ASN A 60 5.66 2.34 4.04
C ASN A 60 4.67 1.26 4.47
N THR A 61 3.67 1.66 5.24
CA THR A 61 2.61 0.77 5.71
C THR A 61 1.29 1.17 5.07
N VAL A 62 0.58 0.19 4.51
CA VAL A 62 -0.77 0.37 3.96
C VAL A 62 -1.75 -0.49 4.74
N PHE A 63 -2.75 0.14 5.35
CA PHE A 63 -3.86 -0.56 6.00
C PHE A 63 -5.04 -0.64 5.03
N VAL A 64 -5.48 -1.85 4.73
CA VAL A 64 -6.67 -2.11 3.90
C VAL A 64 -7.72 -2.70 4.82
N CYS A 65 -8.82 -1.98 4.99
CA CYS A 65 -9.87 -2.33 5.95
C CYS A 65 -11.23 -2.35 5.26
N ASP A 66 -12.09 -3.27 5.69
CA ASP A 66 -13.50 -3.31 5.31
C ASP A 66 -14.33 -2.33 6.17
N GLU A 67 -15.56 -2.02 5.76
CA GLU A 67 -16.43 -1.10 6.49
C GLU A 67 -16.72 -1.60 7.91
N ASP A 68 -16.97 -2.90 8.07
CA ASP A 68 -17.20 -3.53 9.37
C ASP A 68 -16.00 -3.40 10.32
N ALA A 69 -14.77 -3.36 9.79
CA ALA A 69 -13.58 -3.18 10.60
C ALA A 69 -13.42 -1.74 11.12
N THR A 70 -14.17 -0.77 10.57
CA THR A 70 -14.08 0.65 10.96
C THR A 70 -15.07 1.08 12.03
N LEU A 71 -15.90 0.17 12.55
CA LEU A 71 -16.96 0.47 13.52
C LEU A 71 -16.48 1.17 14.80
N GLU A 72 -15.29 0.81 15.29
CA GLU A 72 -14.70 1.34 16.53
C GLU A 72 -13.86 2.62 16.31
N LEU A 73 -13.66 3.03 15.05
CA LEU A 73 -12.88 4.23 14.73
C LEU A 73 -13.71 5.52 14.89
N LYS A 74 -13.04 6.64 15.16
CA LYS A 74 -13.72 7.95 15.14
C LYS A 74 -14.20 8.28 13.73
N VAL A 75 -15.40 8.85 13.66
CA VAL A 75 -16.01 9.33 12.40
C VAL A 75 -15.09 10.28 11.63
N LYS A 76 -14.28 11.09 12.32
CA LYS A 76 -13.31 12.00 11.69
C LYS A 76 -12.21 11.24 10.94
N THR A 77 -11.67 10.19 11.56
CA THR A 77 -10.62 9.32 11.00
C THR A 77 -11.13 8.65 9.72
N VAL A 78 -12.32 8.05 9.79
CA VAL A 78 -12.95 7.37 8.64
C VAL A 78 -13.21 8.36 7.49
N LYS A 79 -13.74 9.55 7.78
CA LYS A 79 -13.98 10.59 6.77
C LYS A 79 -12.69 11.07 6.09
N TYR A 80 -11.62 11.23 6.84
CA TYR A 80 -10.32 11.62 6.31
C TYR A 80 -9.80 10.60 5.28
N PHE A 81 -9.79 9.31 5.65
CA PHE A 81 -9.32 8.26 4.76
C PHE A 81 -10.26 8.02 3.57
N LYS A 82 -11.58 8.13 3.75
CA LYS A 82 -12.55 8.07 2.63
C LYS A 82 -12.30 9.19 1.60
N GLY A 83 -11.94 10.40 2.04
CA GLY A 83 -11.57 11.50 1.13
C GLY A 83 -10.28 11.24 0.36
N LEU A 84 -9.32 10.52 0.96
CA LEU A 84 -8.06 10.14 0.33
C LEU A 84 -8.15 8.94 -0.61
N MET A 85 -9.28 8.20 -0.63
CA MET A 85 -9.45 7.02 -1.48
C MET A 85 -9.27 7.33 -2.97
N LEU A 86 -9.69 8.51 -3.43
CA LEU A 86 -9.48 8.96 -4.81
C LEU A 86 -8.01 8.95 -5.23
N VAL A 87 -7.11 9.30 -4.32
CA VAL A 87 -5.66 9.30 -4.59
C VAL A 87 -5.10 7.89 -4.48
N HIS A 88 -5.55 7.11 -3.49
CA HIS A 88 -5.06 5.74 -3.29
C HIS A 88 -5.50 4.79 -4.41
N ASN A 89 -6.68 4.98 -5.00
CA ASN A 89 -7.15 4.16 -6.12
C ASN A 89 -6.24 4.27 -7.36
N LYS A 90 -5.62 5.43 -7.58
CA LYS A 90 -4.63 5.62 -8.66
C LYS A 90 -3.39 4.73 -8.50
N LEU A 91 -3.09 4.25 -7.29
CA LEU A 91 -1.99 3.31 -7.05
C LEU A 91 -2.33 1.88 -7.50
N VAL A 92 -3.62 1.55 -7.60
CA VAL A 92 -4.10 0.21 -7.98
C VAL A 92 -4.41 0.12 -9.48
N GLU A 93 -4.91 1.20 -10.09
CA GLU A 93 -5.26 1.28 -11.51
C GLU A 93 -4.16 0.85 -12.51
N PRO A 94 -2.87 1.20 -12.36
CA PRO A 94 -1.86 0.79 -13.34
C PRO A 94 -1.63 -0.72 -13.43
N LEU A 95 -2.13 -1.52 -12.47
CA LEU A 95 -1.96 -2.98 -12.49
C LEU A 95 -2.86 -3.71 -13.50
N TYR A 96 -3.92 -3.09 -14.01
CA TYR A 96 -4.79 -3.74 -14.99
C TYR A 96 -4.23 -3.72 -16.42
N SER A 97 -3.40 -2.72 -16.77
CA SER A 97 -2.93 -2.56 -18.16
C SER A 97 -1.91 -3.62 -18.61
N MET A 98 -1.22 -4.31 -17.68
CA MET A 98 -0.32 -5.43 -18.02
C MET A 98 -1.04 -6.75 -18.33
N LYS A 99 -2.33 -6.90 -17.98
CA LYS A 99 -3.11 -8.09 -18.32
C LYS A 99 -3.70 -8.00 -19.74
N GLU A 100 -4.01 -6.81 -20.22
CA GLU A 100 -4.51 -6.57 -21.59
C GLU A 100 -3.44 -6.92 -22.65
N THR A 101 -2.16 -6.64 -22.39
CA THR A 101 -1.08 -6.85 -23.37
C THR A 101 -0.79 -8.33 -23.68
N ARG A 102 -1.39 -9.27 -22.95
CA ARG A 102 -1.29 -10.73 -23.24
C ARG A 102 -2.54 -11.33 -23.90
N ALA A 103 -3.65 -10.60 -23.94
CA ALA A 103 -4.90 -11.06 -24.55
C ALA A 103 -5.10 -10.52 -25.98
N GLU A 104 -4.46 -9.41 -26.34
CA GLU A 104 -4.47 -8.88 -27.70
C GLU A 104 -3.30 -9.44 -28.53
N THR A 105 -3.24 -10.77 -28.65
CA THR A 105 -2.47 -11.43 -29.71
C THR A 105 -3.40 -12.32 -30.53
N SER A 106 -4.47 -11.75 -31.08
CA SER A 106 -5.21 -12.39 -32.17
C SER A 106 -6.15 -11.43 -32.91
N HIS A 107 -5.90 -11.29 -34.23
CA HIS A 107 -6.71 -10.63 -35.27
C HIS A 107 -6.67 -9.09 -35.27
N SER A 108 -6.09 -8.43 -36.27
CA SER A 108 -6.44 -8.56 -37.69
C SER A 108 -5.27 -8.26 -38.63
N LYS A 109 -5.05 -9.17 -39.60
CA LYS A 109 -4.32 -8.89 -40.84
C LYS A 109 -5.26 -8.12 -41.79
N LYS A 110 -4.82 -7.01 -42.39
CA LYS A 110 -4.82 -6.89 -43.88
C LYS A 110 -3.89 -5.76 -44.38
N PRO A 111 -3.39 -5.90 -45.63
CA PRO A 111 -2.30 -5.11 -46.21
C PRO A 111 -2.79 -4.07 -47.24
N TYR A 112 -2.04 -2.97 -47.40
CA TYR A 112 -1.86 -2.08 -48.58
C TYR A 112 -1.44 -0.69 -48.06
N SER A 113 -0.66 0.18 -48.70
CA SER A 113 0.41 0.18 -49.72
C SER A 113 0.89 1.63 -49.77
N ASP A 114 2.17 1.84 -50.04
CA ASP A 114 2.70 2.82 -51.00
C ASP A 114 4.07 2.29 -51.46
#